data_AF-A0A2J6IDT0-F1
#
_entry.id   AF-A0A2J6IDT0-F1
#
_cell.length_a   1.000
_cell.length_b   1.000
_cell.length_c   1.000
_cell.angle_alpha   90.00
_cell.angle_beta   90.00
_cell.angle_gamma   90.00
#
_symmetry.space_group_name_H-M   'P 1'
#
loop_
_entity.id
_entity.type
_entity.pdbx_description
1 polymer ?
#
loop_
_entity_poly.entity_id
_entity_poly.type
_entity_poly.pdbx_seq_one_letter_code
_entity_poly.pdbx_strand_id
1 'polypeptide(L)'
;MKNLIILCLMFVSVNIFAQDFIILKNGEEIEAKVLEINEHNIDYKKYSNINGPTYHINKSEIFMIKYESGDKDIFNTSGTVREKAPAKTIYSKPNDFVYNPNIGTPNCQTQKERGAKIFGNRANEVFFRQDLVYYGYDMTYARLSNPKKMGESMILIQKYFNDFGQELEKNVGYSEFKKWMRKSSMLLGNSVFSNYYKRDFNKFVEYGNYCISFNDLQKIIESYVIRESQGIGMVINVVNFNKDREFSMQYITFFDIKTREILYAVLTTGEAGGGGFVGHWAKGVEDGVRAIFVDEVFKRKVSNSGMLPSKLRLY
;
A
#
# COMPACT_ATOMS: atom_id res chain seq x y z
N MET A 1 49.83 -3.77 -27.31
CA MET A 1 49.46 -3.97 -25.88
C MET A 1 48.04 -3.50 -25.54
N LYS A 2 47.51 -2.42 -26.12
CA LYS A 2 46.10 -1.98 -25.92
C LYS A 2 45.05 -3.04 -26.33
N ASN A 3 45.29 -3.78 -27.42
CA ASN A 3 44.36 -4.81 -27.93
C ASN A 3 44.36 -6.11 -27.10
N LEU A 4 45.37 -6.34 -26.24
CA LEU A 4 45.45 -7.53 -25.39
C LEU A 4 44.61 -7.37 -24.10
N ILE A 5 44.39 -6.13 -23.67
CA ILE A 5 43.57 -5.80 -22.48
C ILE A 5 42.07 -5.99 -22.79
N ILE A 6 41.63 -5.68 -24.01
CA ILE A 6 40.23 -5.86 -24.44
C ILE A 6 39.84 -7.34 -24.50
N LEU A 7 40.78 -8.23 -24.88
CA LEU A 7 40.53 -9.67 -24.94
C LEU A 7 40.45 -10.33 -23.55
N CYS A 8 41.17 -9.82 -22.55
CA CYS A 8 41.05 -10.28 -21.16
C CYS A 8 39.74 -9.84 -20.48
N LEU A 9 39.14 -8.73 -20.90
CA LEU A 9 37.86 -8.24 -20.36
C LEU A 9 36.63 -9.03 -20.84
N MET A 10 36.75 -9.82 -21.91
CA MET A 10 35.66 -10.70 -22.40
C MET A 10 35.55 -12.04 -21.65
N PHE A 11 36.53 -12.42 -20.85
CA PHE A 11 36.53 -13.71 -20.11
C PHE A 11 36.00 -13.61 -18.68
N VAL A 12 35.55 -12.45 -18.24
CA VAL A 12 34.75 -12.32 -17.02
C VAL A 12 33.30 -12.62 -17.37
N SER A 13 33.00 -13.90 -17.64
CA SER A 13 31.62 -14.37 -17.67
C SER A 13 31.05 -14.18 -16.27
N VAL A 14 30.18 -13.18 -16.15
CA VAL A 14 29.40 -12.97 -14.94
C VAL A 14 28.50 -14.19 -14.81
N ASN A 15 28.81 -15.09 -13.88
CA ASN A 15 27.91 -16.17 -13.52
C ASN A 15 26.70 -15.51 -12.85
N ILE A 16 25.68 -15.19 -13.65
CA ILE A 16 24.39 -14.74 -13.14
C ILE A 16 23.69 -16.01 -12.65
N PHE A 17 23.85 -16.31 -11.37
CA PHE A 17 23.02 -17.32 -10.72
C PHE A 17 21.63 -16.70 -10.55
N ALA A 18 20.69 -17.15 -11.36
CA ALA A 18 19.27 -16.99 -11.10
C ALA A 18 18.77 -18.36 -10.64
N GLN A 19 18.26 -18.45 -9.41
CA GLN A 19 17.60 -19.63 -8.87
C GLN A 19 16.09 -19.42 -8.80
N ASP A 20 15.35 -20.50 -8.63
CA ASP A 20 13.92 -20.42 -8.36
C ASP A 20 13.68 -19.86 -6.96
N PHE A 21 12.60 -19.13 -6.81
CA PHE A 21 12.09 -18.67 -5.52
C PHE A 21 10.68 -19.20 -5.31
N ILE A 22 10.47 -19.95 -4.24
CA ILE A 22 9.13 -20.29 -3.75
C ILE A 22 8.76 -19.20 -2.74
N ILE A 23 7.75 -18.40 -3.07
CA ILE A 23 7.25 -17.33 -2.23
C ILE A 23 6.02 -17.83 -1.47
N LEU A 24 6.08 -17.82 -0.15
CA LEU A 24 5.00 -18.27 0.72
C LEU A 24 4.00 -17.15 1.01
N LYS A 25 2.80 -17.54 1.44
CA LYS A 25 1.72 -16.61 1.81
C LYS A 25 2.05 -15.67 2.97
N ASN A 26 2.96 -16.07 3.85
CA ASN A 26 3.44 -15.24 4.95
C ASN A 26 4.50 -14.20 4.48
N GLY A 27 5.00 -14.31 3.25
CA GLY A 27 6.03 -13.46 2.66
C GLY A 27 7.44 -14.04 2.72
N GLU A 28 7.63 -15.20 3.35
CA GLU A 28 8.91 -15.93 3.35
C GLU A 28 9.27 -16.39 1.94
N GLU A 29 10.55 -16.31 1.61
CA GLU A 29 11.09 -16.73 0.32
C GLU A 29 12.06 -17.88 0.52
N ILE A 30 11.83 -18.97 -0.20
CA ILE A 30 12.69 -20.14 -0.20
C ILE A 30 13.44 -20.15 -1.53
N GLU A 31 14.75 -19.95 -1.47
CA GLU A 31 15.64 -20.20 -2.60
C GLU A 31 15.69 -21.70 -2.88
N ALA A 32 15.24 -22.09 -4.06
CA ALA A 32 15.00 -23.48 -4.40
C ALA A 32 15.44 -23.82 -5.82
N LYS A 33 15.51 -25.13 -6.08
CA LYS A 33 15.33 -25.70 -7.40
C LYS A 33 14.03 -26.49 -7.37
N VAL A 34 13.02 -26.04 -8.09
CA VAL A 34 11.76 -26.76 -8.20
C VAL A 34 12.00 -28.01 -9.06
N LEU A 35 11.59 -29.17 -8.56
CA LEU A 35 11.73 -30.44 -9.27
C LEU A 35 10.43 -30.81 -9.97
N GLU A 36 9.32 -30.75 -9.24
CA GLU A 36 8.01 -31.19 -9.74
C GLU A 36 6.87 -30.43 -9.06
N ILE A 37 5.81 -30.16 -9.82
CA ILE A 37 4.57 -29.57 -9.33
C ILE A 37 3.47 -30.62 -9.40
N ASN A 38 3.22 -31.28 -8.28
CA ASN A 38 2.19 -32.29 -8.13
C ASN A 38 0.80 -31.66 -7.98
N GLU A 39 -0.26 -32.45 -7.79
CA GLU A 39 -1.62 -31.92 -7.64
C GLU A 39 -1.74 -30.97 -6.42
N HIS A 40 -1.25 -31.39 -5.25
CA HIS A 40 -1.44 -30.68 -3.97
C HIS A 40 -0.17 -30.06 -3.39
N ASN A 41 1.01 -30.54 -3.78
CA ASN A 41 2.29 -30.09 -3.24
C ASN A 41 3.30 -29.81 -4.35
N ILE A 42 4.45 -29.29 -3.95
CA ILE A 42 5.59 -29.01 -4.82
C ILE A 42 6.82 -29.65 -4.20
N ASP A 43 7.57 -30.34 -5.05
CA ASP A 43 8.80 -31.02 -4.69
C ASP A 43 9.96 -30.14 -5.10
N TYR A 44 10.86 -29.85 -4.16
CA TYR A 44 11.96 -28.93 -4.39
C TYR A 44 13.21 -29.32 -3.61
N LYS A 45 14.35 -28.81 -4.06
CA LYS A 45 15.59 -28.82 -3.28
C LYS A 45 15.94 -27.41 -2.83
N LYS A 46 16.44 -27.26 -1.62
CA LYS A 46 17.00 -25.98 -1.16
C LYS A 46 18.22 -25.63 -2.00
N TYR A 47 18.28 -24.40 -2.49
CA TYR A 47 19.39 -23.97 -3.34
C TYR A 47 20.75 -24.08 -2.62
N SER A 48 20.78 -23.74 -1.32
CA SER A 48 21.96 -23.88 -0.46
C SER A 48 22.41 -25.33 -0.23
N ASN A 49 21.60 -26.33 -0.57
CA ASN A 49 21.93 -27.74 -0.43
C ASN A 49 21.32 -28.56 -1.57
N ILE A 50 21.78 -28.31 -2.80
CA ILE A 50 21.25 -28.95 -4.01
C ILE A 50 21.46 -30.47 -4.06
N ASN A 51 22.48 -30.96 -3.35
CA ASN A 51 22.75 -32.40 -3.23
C ASN A 51 22.05 -33.03 -2.01
N GLY A 52 21.30 -32.23 -1.24
CA GLY A 52 20.53 -32.67 -0.09
C GLY A 52 19.23 -33.39 -0.45
N PRO A 53 18.37 -33.64 0.57
CA PRO A 53 17.09 -34.31 0.36
C PRO A 53 16.12 -33.45 -0.45
N THR A 54 15.14 -34.11 -1.05
CA THR A 54 13.96 -33.45 -1.62
C THR A 54 13.01 -33.06 -0.49
N TYR A 55 12.52 -31.83 -0.55
CA TYR A 55 11.53 -31.27 0.36
C TYR A 55 10.19 -31.17 -0.36
N HIS A 56 9.10 -31.17 0.42
CA HIS A 56 7.74 -31.04 -0.08
C HIS A 56 7.06 -29.87 0.63
N ILE A 57 6.28 -29.08 -0.11
CA ILE A 57 5.49 -27.98 0.45
C ILE A 57 4.11 -27.93 -0.21
N ASN A 58 3.05 -27.73 0.58
CA ASN A 58 1.71 -27.67 0.04
C ASN A 58 1.50 -26.40 -0.79
N LYS A 59 0.84 -26.53 -1.95
CA LYS A 59 0.42 -25.38 -2.76
C LYS A 59 -0.47 -24.40 -1.98
N SER A 60 -1.19 -24.89 -0.96
CA SER A 60 -1.99 -24.06 -0.07
C SER A 60 -1.17 -23.11 0.80
N GLU A 61 0.14 -23.30 0.93
CA GLU A 61 1.05 -22.42 1.68
C GLU A 61 1.80 -21.44 0.77
N ILE A 62 1.83 -21.75 -0.53
CA ILE A 62 2.59 -21.02 -1.55
C ILE A 62 1.70 -19.92 -2.14
N PHE A 63 2.30 -18.77 -2.39
CA PHE A 63 1.69 -17.67 -3.14
C PHE A 63 2.12 -17.69 -4.61
N MET A 64 3.42 -17.85 -4.86
CA MET A 64 3.98 -17.85 -6.22
C MET A 64 5.27 -18.65 -6.26
N ILE A 65 5.56 -19.28 -7.40
CA ILE A 65 6.92 -19.65 -7.78
C ILE A 65 7.40 -18.66 -8.81
N LYS A 66 8.61 -18.13 -8.63
CA LYS A 66 9.35 -17.39 -9.64
C LYS A 66 10.53 -18.23 -10.07
N TYR A 67 10.54 -18.68 -11.32
CA TYR A 67 11.59 -19.52 -11.87
C TYR A 67 12.84 -18.73 -12.24
N GLU A 68 13.96 -19.42 -12.41
CA GLU A 68 15.21 -18.87 -12.93
C GLU A 68 15.03 -18.17 -14.30
N SER A 69 14.10 -18.69 -15.14
CA SER A 69 13.76 -18.10 -16.45
C SER A 69 13.08 -16.73 -16.33
N GLY A 70 12.53 -16.41 -15.16
CA GLY A 70 11.67 -15.26 -14.94
C GLY A 70 10.17 -15.57 -15.04
N ASP A 71 9.80 -16.76 -15.52
CA ASP A 71 8.42 -17.25 -15.54
C ASP A 71 7.87 -17.38 -14.11
N LYS A 72 6.54 -17.36 -14.00
CA LYS A 72 5.87 -17.35 -12.70
C LYS A 72 4.62 -18.21 -12.70
N ASP A 73 4.48 -19.03 -11.68
CA ASP A 73 3.23 -19.69 -11.33
C ASP A 73 2.63 -19.03 -10.09
N ILE A 74 1.39 -18.56 -10.18
CA ILE A 74 0.68 -17.91 -9.07
C ILE A 74 -0.35 -18.89 -8.51
N PHE A 75 -0.20 -19.22 -7.24
CA PHE A 75 -1.07 -20.14 -6.51
C PHE A 75 -2.08 -19.32 -5.70
N ASN A 76 -3.17 -18.92 -6.36
CA ASN A 76 -4.31 -18.34 -5.67
C ASN A 76 -5.06 -19.45 -4.94
N THR A 77 -5.05 -19.45 -3.60
CA THR A 77 -6.17 -20.07 -2.89
C THR A 77 -7.36 -19.14 -3.00
N SER A 78 -8.28 -19.43 -3.91
CA SER A 78 -9.69 -19.38 -3.54
C SER A 78 -9.92 -20.45 -2.47
N GLY A 79 -9.43 -20.17 -1.25
CA GLY A 79 -9.55 -21.03 -0.11
C GLY A 79 -11.01 -21.11 0.27
N THR A 80 -11.56 -22.30 0.12
CA THR A 80 -12.76 -22.83 0.75
C THR A 80 -12.66 -22.70 2.28
N VAL A 81 -12.78 -21.48 2.80
CA VAL A 81 -13.39 -21.24 4.09
C VAL A 81 -14.81 -20.81 3.78
N ARG A 82 -15.73 -21.77 3.84
CA ARG A 82 -17.17 -21.48 3.93
C ARG A 82 -17.46 -20.90 5.31
N GLU A 83 -16.94 -19.71 5.60
CA GLU A 83 -17.78 -18.76 6.32
C GLU A 83 -18.86 -18.37 5.32
N LYS A 84 -20.12 -18.33 5.76
CA LYS A 84 -21.23 -17.82 4.95
C LYS A 84 -20.94 -16.34 4.67
N ALA A 85 -20.16 -16.07 3.62
CA ALA A 85 -20.05 -14.76 3.03
C ALA A 85 -21.49 -14.36 2.63
N PRO A 86 -21.97 -13.17 3.02
CA PRO A 86 -23.20 -12.65 2.46
C PRO A 86 -23.07 -12.69 0.93
N ALA A 87 -24.16 -13.07 0.25
CA ALA A 87 -24.20 -13.24 -1.20
C ALA A 87 -23.43 -12.10 -1.88
N LYS A 88 -22.39 -12.46 -2.66
CA LYS A 88 -21.51 -11.53 -3.35
C LYS A 88 -22.38 -10.59 -4.20
N THR A 89 -22.70 -9.42 -3.67
CA THR A 89 -23.38 -8.37 -4.41
C THR A 89 -22.47 -8.02 -5.58
N ILE A 90 -23.03 -8.05 -6.79
CA ILE A 90 -22.30 -7.63 -7.98
C ILE A 90 -21.98 -6.15 -7.76
N TYR A 91 -20.72 -5.84 -7.45
CA TYR A 91 -20.27 -4.46 -7.35
C TYR A 91 -20.53 -3.76 -8.69
N SER A 92 -21.33 -2.71 -8.66
CA SER A 92 -21.58 -1.84 -9.81
C SER A 92 -20.73 -0.60 -9.67
N LYS A 93 -19.92 -0.31 -10.69
CA LYS A 93 -19.06 0.87 -10.73
C LYS A 93 -19.93 2.14 -10.70
N PRO A 94 -19.67 3.11 -9.81
CA PRO A 94 -20.43 4.35 -9.75
C PRO A 94 -20.16 5.24 -10.97
N ASN A 95 -21.17 5.99 -11.40
CA ASN A 95 -21.05 7.00 -12.46
C ASN A 95 -20.49 8.32 -11.93
N ASP A 96 -20.88 8.68 -10.69
CA ASP A 96 -20.49 9.92 -10.03
C ASP A 96 -20.02 9.64 -8.61
N PHE A 97 -19.05 10.42 -8.14
CA PHE A 97 -18.64 10.39 -6.74
C PHE A 97 -19.65 11.15 -5.89
N VAL A 98 -20.15 10.49 -4.84
CA VAL A 98 -21.11 11.07 -3.87
C VAL A 98 -20.48 11.05 -2.48
N TYR A 99 -20.36 12.22 -1.85
CA TYR A 99 -19.84 12.34 -0.50
C TYR A 99 -20.80 11.73 0.52
N ASN A 100 -20.25 10.92 1.44
CA ASN A 100 -21.00 10.28 2.51
C ASN A 100 -20.66 10.95 3.86
N PRO A 101 -21.58 11.72 4.46
CA PRO A 101 -21.31 12.48 5.69
C PRO A 101 -21.10 11.61 6.94
N ASN A 102 -21.38 10.31 6.86
CA ASN A 102 -21.27 9.36 7.98
C ASN A 102 -19.92 8.63 8.03
N ILE A 103 -18.98 8.98 7.16
CA ILE A 103 -17.64 8.40 7.17
C ILE A 103 -16.82 8.95 8.35
N GLY A 104 -16.17 8.02 9.06
CA GLY A 104 -15.20 8.29 10.11
C GLY A 104 -15.82 8.60 11.48
N THR A 105 -14.94 8.68 12.47
CA THR A 105 -15.30 8.75 13.89
C THR A 105 -14.52 9.89 14.55
N PRO A 106 -15.18 10.97 14.98
CA PRO A 106 -14.56 12.02 15.77
C PRO A 106 -14.29 11.54 17.20
N ASN A 107 -13.34 12.17 17.88
CA ASN A 107 -12.93 11.86 19.25
C ASN A 107 -12.53 10.39 19.47
N CYS A 108 -12.05 9.72 18.42
CA CYS A 108 -11.47 8.39 18.55
C CYS A 108 -10.16 8.43 19.35
N GLN A 109 -9.71 7.28 19.85
CA GLN A 109 -8.45 7.19 20.59
C GLN A 109 -7.27 7.72 19.77
N THR A 110 -6.50 8.63 20.38
CA THR A 110 -5.31 9.23 19.77
C THR A 110 -4.21 8.19 19.59
N GLN A 111 -3.62 8.19 18.39
CA GLN A 111 -2.53 7.30 18.03
C GLN A 111 -1.16 7.90 18.40
N LYS A 112 -0.11 7.07 18.35
CA LYS A 112 1.28 7.56 18.45
C LYS A 112 1.61 8.40 17.23
N GLU A 113 2.53 9.34 17.40
CA GLU A 113 2.99 10.25 16.34
C GLU A 113 3.70 9.53 15.19
N ARG A 114 4.34 8.40 15.51
CA ARG A 114 5.04 7.54 14.56
C ARG A 114 4.61 6.09 14.72
N GLY A 115 4.09 5.48 13.66
CA GLY A 115 3.76 4.06 13.66
C GLY A 115 2.99 3.57 12.45
N ALA A 116 2.67 2.28 12.46
CA ALA A 116 1.83 1.61 11.48
C ALA A 116 0.87 0.59 12.10
N LYS A 117 -0.23 0.34 11.41
CA LYS A 117 -1.15 -0.79 11.62
C LYS A 117 -1.58 -1.35 10.27
N ILE A 118 -1.55 -2.67 10.15
CA ILE A 118 -1.80 -3.39 8.91
C ILE A 118 -3.18 -4.02 8.92
N PHE A 119 -3.87 -3.91 7.78
CA PHE A 119 -5.18 -4.46 7.50
C PHE A 119 -5.18 -5.22 6.16
N GLY A 120 -6.15 -6.13 6.01
CA GLY A 120 -6.19 -7.05 4.87
C GLY A 120 -5.22 -8.22 5.02
N ASN A 121 -5.40 -9.25 4.19
CA ASN A 121 -4.63 -10.50 4.23
C ASN A 121 -4.01 -10.87 2.87
N ARG A 122 -4.10 -9.98 1.87
CA ARG A 122 -3.61 -10.21 0.49
C ARG A 122 -2.39 -9.34 0.17
N ALA A 123 -1.54 -9.07 1.17
CA ALA A 123 -0.32 -8.26 1.06
C ALA A 123 0.64 -8.76 -0.03
N ASN A 124 0.75 -10.07 -0.20
CA ASN A 124 1.63 -10.67 -1.22
C ASN A 124 1.26 -10.27 -2.64
N GLU A 125 -0.03 -10.16 -2.95
CA GLU A 125 -0.44 -9.67 -4.27
C GLU A 125 0.11 -8.27 -4.53
N VAL A 126 0.10 -7.42 -3.52
CA VAL A 126 0.67 -6.07 -3.58
C VAL A 126 2.20 -6.09 -3.69
N PHE A 127 2.89 -6.96 -2.94
CA PHE A 127 4.36 -7.03 -2.95
C PHE A 127 4.91 -7.54 -4.28
N PHE A 128 4.24 -8.48 -4.94
CA PHE A 128 4.81 -9.20 -6.07
C PHE A 128 4.21 -8.84 -7.43
N ARG A 129 2.93 -8.44 -7.51
CA ARG A 129 2.33 -8.01 -8.78
C ARG A 129 2.93 -6.70 -9.28
N GLN A 130 2.97 -6.53 -10.60
CA GLN A 130 3.59 -5.36 -11.24
C GLN A 130 2.55 -4.37 -11.80
N ASP A 131 1.30 -4.82 -11.97
CA ASP A 131 0.19 -4.09 -12.56
C ASP A 131 -0.59 -3.28 -11.50
N LEU A 132 0.15 -2.41 -10.80
CA LEU A 132 -0.44 -1.43 -9.89
C LEU A 132 -0.88 -0.17 -10.66
N VAL A 133 -2.00 0.42 -10.26
CA VAL A 133 -2.48 1.71 -10.77
C VAL A 133 -2.50 2.71 -9.62
N TYR A 134 -1.69 3.75 -9.71
CA TYR A 134 -1.62 4.82 -8.72
C TYR A 134 -2.67 5.89 -9.00
N TYR A 135 -3.50 6.22 -8.01
CA TYR A 135 -4.59 7.18 -8.12
C TYR A 135 -4.35 8.47 -7.34
N GLY A 136 -3.18 8.63 -6.70
CA GLY A 136 -2.85 9.82 -5.94
C GLY A 136 -3.37 9.82 -4.51
N TYR A 137 -3.49 11.03 -3.97
CA TYR A 137 -4.01 11.28 -2.63
C TYR A 137 -5.52 11.54 -2.64
N ASP A 138 -6.21 11.05 -1.63
CA ASP A 138 -7.59 11.42 -1.32
C ASP A 138 -7.62 12.20 0.00
N MET A 139 -8.05 13.47 -0.08
CA MET A 139 -8.23 14.37 1.07
C MET A 139 -9.70 14.70 1.34
N THR A 140 -10.64 14.01 0.70
CA THR A 140 -12.08 14.28 0.79
C THR A 140 -12.57 14.21 2.24
N TYR A 141 -12.11 13.21 2.98
CA TYR A 141 -12.47 12.98 4.38
C TYR A 141 -11.41 13.43 5.39
N ALA A 142 -10.34 14.08 4.93
CA ALA A 142 -9.28 14.56 5.83
C ALA A 142 -9.83 15.55 6.87
N ARG A 143 -9.32 15.47 8.09
CA ARG A 143 -9.60 16.42 9.20
C ARG A 143 -8.33 17.01 9.79
N LEU A 144 -8.37 18.27 10.16
CA LEU A 144 -7.40 18.94 11.03
C LEU A 144 -7.93 18.94 12.46
N SER A 145 -7.36 18.14 13.35
CA SER A 145 -7.68 18.22 14.78
C SER A 145 -6.96 19.42 15.39
N ASN A 146 -7.68 20.52 15.56
CA ASN A 146 -7.14 21.77 16.06
C ASN A 146 -8.26 22.64 16.65
N PRO A 147 -8.54 22.51 17.96
CA PRO A 147 -9.56 23.32 18.65
C PRO A 147 -9.41 24.83 18.45
N LYS A 148 -8.18 25.32 18.24
CA LYS A 148 -7.90 26.76 18.08
C LYS A 148 -8.33 27.32 16.72
N LYS A 149 -8.71 26.46 15.77
CA LYS A 149 -9.14 26.84 14.41
C LYS A 149 -10.59 26.44 14.11
N MET A 150 -11.39 26.12 15.13
CA MET A 150 -12.79 25.76 14.94
C MET A 150 -13.53 26.87 14.18
N GLY A 151 -14.34 26.47 13.20
CA GLY A 151 -15.03 27.40 12.30
C GLY A 151 -14.21 27.89 11.10
N GLU A 152 -12.90 27.61 11.03
CA GLU A 152 -12.04 28.04 9.91
C GLU A 152 -12.01 27.06 8.73
N SER A 153 -12.76 25.95 8.77
CA SER A 153 -12.71 24.87 7.76
C SER A 153 -12.75 25.37 6.32
N MET A 154 -13.77 26.16 5.97
CA MET A 154 -13.97 26.64 4.60
C MET A 154 -12.80 27.50 4.10
N ILE A 155 -12.33 28.42 4.94
CA ILE A 155 -11.21 29.33 4.62
C ILE A 155 -9.92 28.54 4.41
N LEU A 156 -9.63 27.59 5.31
CA LEU A 156 -8.43 26.75 5.20
C LEU A 156 -8.47 25.87 3.96
N ILE A 157 -9.63 25.29 3.62
CA ILE A 157 -9.76 24.46 2.43
C ILE A 157 -9.50 25.28 1.18
N GLN A 158 -10.21 26.40 1.02
CA GLN A 158 -10.06 27.27 -0.15
C GLN A 158 -8.64 27.78 -0.34
N LYS A 159 -7.96 28.08 0.77
CA LYS A 159 -6.60 28.63 0.74
C LYS A 159 -5.54 27.56 0.43
N TYR A 160 -5.69 26.33 0.92
CA TYR A 160 -4.58 25.39 0.98
C TYR A 160 -4.77 24.07 0.22
N PHE A 161 -5.99 23.66 -0.14
CA PHE A 161 -6.19 22.32 -0.70
C PHE A 161 -5.59 22.13 -2.09
N ASN A 162 -5.60 23.16 -2.94
CA ASN A 162 -4.91 23.07 -4.23
C ASN A 162 -3.39 22.88 -4.04
N ASP A 163 -2.80 23.59 -3.08
CA ASP A 163 -1.37 23.51 -2.77
C ASP A 163 -1.00 22.15 -2.16
N PHE A 164 -1.88 21.57 -1.34
CA PHE A 164 -1.68 20.22 -0.80
C PHE A 164 -1.51 19.17 -1.90
N GLY A 165 -2.35 19.21 -2.94
CA GLY A 165 -2.26 18.25 -4.04
C GLY A 165 -0.90 18.27 -4.72
N GLN A 166 -0.35 19.46 -4.92
CA GLN A 166 0.98 19.63 -5.52
C GLN A 166 2.10 19.20 -4.56
N GLU A 167 2.05 19.64 -3.30
CA GLU A 167 3.15 19.39 -2.35
C GLU A 167 3.22 17.91 -1.93
N LEU A 168 2.09 17.20 -1.84
CA LEU A 168 2.06 15.77 -1.53
C LEU A 168 2.65 14.93 -2.67
N GLU A 169 2.29 15.23 -3.91
CA GLU A 169 2.79 14.51 -5.09
C GLU A 169 4.27 14.81 -5.40
N LYS A 170 4.79 15.95 -4.94
CA LYS A 170 6.15 16.42 -5.23
C LYS A 170 7.26 15.48 -4.74
N ASN A 171 7.12 14.95 -3.52
CA ASN A 171 8.16 14.15 -2.87
C ASN A 171 7.77 12.68 -2.70
N VAL A 172 6.48 12.35 -2.80
CA VAL A 172 5.93 11.01 -2.56
C VAL A 172 4.81 10.79 -3.57
N GLY A 173 5.16 10.82 -4.86
CA GLY A 173 4.23 10.65 -5.96
C GLY A 173 4.49 9.38 -6.77
N TYR A 174 3.82 9.30 -7.91
CA TYR A 174 3.87 8.14 -8.82
C TYR A 174 5.29 7.71 -9.19
N SER A 175 6.16 8.67 -9.57
CA SER A 175 7.53 8.38 -10.00
C SER A 175 8.36 7.75 -8.88
N GLU A 176 8.19 8.25 -7.67
CA GLU A 176 8.87 7.78 -6.47
C GLU A 176 8.39 6.39 -6.08
N PHE A 177 7.07 6.14 -6.04
CA PHE A 177 6.53 4.82 -5.74
C PHE A 177 6.99 3.77 -6.74
N LYS A 178 6.93 4.10 -8.04
CA LYS A 178 7.40 3.22 -9.12
C LYS A 178 8.83 2.75 -8.87
N LYS A 179 9.71 3.67 -8.45
CA LYS A 179 11.12 3.40 -8.11
C LYS A 179 11.27 2.63 -6.80
N TRP A 180 10.72 3.15 -5.70
CA TRP A 180 10.95 2.62 -4.36
C TRP A 180 10.32 1.24 -4.15
N MET A 181 9.15 1.01 -4.74
CA MET A 181 8.44 -0.27 -4.68
C MET A 181 8.88 -1.26 -5.78
N ARG A 182 9.79 -0.85 -6.67
CA ARG A 182 10.28 -1.64 -7.81
C ARG A 182 9.13 -2.18 -8.67
N LYS A 183 8.20 -1.30 -9.04
CA LYS A 183 7.01 -1.63 -9.84
C LYS A 183 7.15 -1.09 -11.26
N SER A 184 8.00 -1.70 -12.07
CA SER A 184 8.35 -1.18 -13.42
C SER A 184 7.12 -1.01 -14.34
N SER A 185 6.09 -1.84 -14.15
CA SER A 185 4.83 -1.79 -14.92
C SER A 185 3.70 -1.01 -14.25
N MET A 186 3.99 -0.28 -13.16
CA MET A 186 3.01 0.59 -12.51
C MET A 186 2.51 1.65 -13.49
N LEU A 187 1.20 1.93 -13.44
CA LEU A 187 0.49 2.91 -14.23
C LEU A 187 0.03 4.07 -13.36
N LEU A 188 -0.10 5.26 -13.97
CA LEU A 188 -0.74 6.42 -13.37
C LEU A 188 -2.20 6.44 -13.82
N GLY A 189 -3.12 6.25 -12.88
CA GLY A 189 -4.56 6.31 -13.11
C GLY A 189 -5.12 7.72 -13.01
N ASN A 190 -6.44 7.85 -13.18
CA ASN A 190 -7.10 9.15 -12.99
C ASN A 190 -7.11 9.56 -11.51
N SER A 191 -6.52 10.71 -11.18
CA SER A 191 -6.41 11.14 -9.79
C SER A 191 -7.76 11.20 -9.09
N VAL A 192 -7.83 10.67 -7.87
CA VAL A 192 -9.00 10.79 -6.98
C VAL A 192 -8.97 12.09 -6.16
N PHE A 193 -7.93 12.91 -6.29
CA PHE A 193 -7.75 14.12 -5.49
C PHE A 193 -8.94 15.08 -5.65
N SER A 194 -9.45 15.23 -6.87
CA SER A 194 -10.58 16.11 -7.19
C SER A 194 -11.89 15.75 -6.48
N ASN A 195 -12.01 14.55 -5.89
CA ASN A 195 -13.18 14.20 -5.08
C ASN A 195 -13.37 15.14 -3.89
N TYR A 196 -12.30 15.82 -3.43
CA TYR A 196 -12.42 16.79 -2.34
C TYR A 196 -13.38 17.95 -2.71
N TYR A 197 -13.60 18.29 -3.99
CA TYR A 197 -14.57 19.31 -4.36
C TYR A 197 -16.02 18.94 -4.02
N LYS A 198 -16.30 17.66 -3.75
CA LYS A 198 -17.62 17.14 -3.35
C LYS A 198 -17.78 17.03 -1.83
N ARG A 199 -16.76 17.35 -1.05
CA ARG A 199 -16.76 17.24 0.42
C ARG A 199 -17.74 18.21 1.08
N ASP A 200 -17.98 17.99 2.36
CA ASP A 200 -18.48 19.03 3.27
C ASP A 200 -17.34 20.00 3.65
N PHE A 201 -17.44 21.25 3.19
CA PHE A 201 -16.44 22.30 3.41
C PHE A 201 -16.43 22.85 4.84
N ASN A 202 -17.45 22.54 5.64
CA ASN A 202 -17.48 22.90 7.06
C ASN A 202 -16.78 21.86 7.92
N LYS A 203 -16.57 20.65 7.42
CA LYS A 203 -15.96 19.53 8.14
C LYS A 203 -14.51 19.31 7.72
N PHE A 204 -13.64 20.28 7.96
CA PHE A 204 -12.19 20.05 7.91
C PHE A 204 -11.57 20.17 9.28
N VAL A 205 -11.87 21.22 10.05
CA VAL A 205 -11.37 21.33 11.43
C VAL A 205 -12.27 20.54 12.38
N GLU A 206 -11.64 19.76 13.26
CA GLU A 206 -12.28 18.95 14.29
C GLU A 206 -11.69 19.32 15.66
N TYR A 207 -12.48 19.16 16.72
CA TYR A 207 -12.01 19.44 18.08
C TYR A 207 -11.02 18.37 18.55
N GLY A 208 -11.40 17.10 18.44
CA GLY A 208 -10.56 15.97 18.87
C GLY A 208 -9.94 15.20 17.72
N ASN A 209 -9.25 14.12 18.06
CA ASN A 209 -8.67 13.19 17.10
C ASN A 209 -9.76 12.58 16.19
N TYR A 210 -9.44 12.36 14.92
CA TYR A 210 -10.38 11.81 13.94
C TYR A 210 -9.81 10.55 13.29
N CYS A 211 -10.63 9.52 13.15
CA CYS A 211 -10.23 8.23 12.61
C CYS A 211 -11.18 7.79 11.50
N ILE A 212 -10.66 7.02 10.55
CA ILE A 212 -11.45 6.26 9.58
C ILE A 212 -11.26 4.78 9.87
N SER A 213 -12.37 4.07 10.13
CA SER A 213 -12.35 2.63 10.35
C SER A 213 -12.05 1.88 9.04
N PHE A 214 -11.60 0.63 9.12
CA PHE A 214 -11.39 -0.19 7.91
C PHE A 214 -12.69 -0.37 7.09
N ASN A 215 -13.83 -0.46 7.76
CA ASN A 215 -15.14 -0.53 7.11
C ASN A 215 -15.50 0.77 6.38
N ASP A 216 -15.21 1.93 6.97
CA ASP A 216 -15.44 3.20 6.28
C ASP A 216 -14.44 3.43 5.15
N LEU A 217 -13.19 2.97 5.31
CA LEU A 217 -12.21 2.96 4.22
C LEU A 217 -12.72 2.14 3.03
N GLN A 218 -13.29 0.96 3.28
CA GLN A 218 -13.92 0.12 2.25
C GLN A 218 -15.02 0.89 1.49
N LYS A 219 -15.91 1.60 2.20
CA LYS A 219 -16.95 2.45 1.58
C LYS A 219 -16.35 3.58 0.73
N ILE A 220 -15.23 4.18 1.16
CA ILE A 220 -14.53 5.20 0.38
C ILE A 220 -14.03 4.59 -0.94
N ILE A 221 -13.36 3.44 -0.90
CA ILE A 221 -12.84 2.76 -2.10
C ILE A 221 -13.96 2.37 -3.08
N GLU A 222 -15.10 1.92 -2.56
CA GLU A 222 -16.30 1.60 -3.35
C GLU A 222 -16.93 2.82 -4.02
N SER A 223 -16.73 4.03 -3.46
CA SER A 223 -17.29 5.27 -4.01
C SER A 223 -16.51 5.84 -5.20
N TYR A 224 -15.32 5.31 -5.50
CA TYR A 224 -14.44 5.90 -6.50
C TYR A 224 -14.86 5.65 -7.95
N VAL A 225 -14.97 6.75 -8.70
CA VAL A 225 -15.10 6.76 -10.15
C VAL A 225 -13.70 6.73 -10.80
N ILE A 226 -13.24 5.53 -11.14
CA ILE A 226 -11.93 5.29 -11.80
C ILE A 226 -12.12 4.66 -13.18
N ARG A 227 -11.22 4.89 -14.13
CA ARG A 227 -11.40 4.45 -15.54
C ARG A 227 -11.05 3.00 -15.75
N GLU A 228 -10.00 2.53 -15.07
CA GLU A 228 -9.45 1.19 -15.20
C GLU A 228 -10.45 0.14 -14.72
N SER A 229 -10.39 -1.05 -15.31
CA SER A 229 -11.32 -2.16 -15.07
C SER A 229 -10.68 -3.36 -14.38
N GLN A 230 -9.35 -3.38 -14.27
CA GLN A 230 -8.57 -4.48 -13.71
C GLN A 230 -7.21 -3.97 -13.18
N GLY A 231 -6.57 -4.79 -12.35
CA GLY A 231 -5.30 -4.48 -11.69
C GLY A 231 -5.48 -4.18 -10.20
N ILE A 232 -4.40 -3.75 -9.55
CA ILE A 232 -4.42 -3.34 -8.14
C ILE A 232 -4.36 -1.82 -8.06
N GLY A 233 -5.42 -1.20 -7.55
CA GLY A 233 -5.46 0.24 -7.30
C GLY A 233 -4.68 0.60 -6.05
N MET A 234 -3.99 1.73 -6.07
CA MET A 234 -3.25 2.30 -4.95
C MET A 234 -3.68 3.75 -4.72
N VAL A 235 -4.13 4.07 -3.50
CA VAL A 235 -4.53 5.42 -3.06
C VAL A 235 -3.93 5.71 -1.69
N ILE A 236 -3.52 6.95 -1.44
CA ILE A 236 -3.20 7.42 -0.10
C ILE A 236 -4.40 8.21 0.44
N ASN A 237 -5.12 7.63 1.40
CA ASN A 237 -6.25 8.27 2.04
C ASN A 237 -5.77 9.06 3.26
N VAL A 238 -5.71 10.38 3.15
CA VAL A 238 -5.33 11.26 4.27
C VAL A 238 -6.50 11.34 5.26
N VAL A 239 -6.25 10.97 6.51
CA VAL A 239 -7.27 10.86 7.55
C VAL A 239 -7.25 12.07 8.46
N ASN A 240 -6.11 12.33 9.12
CA ASN A 240 -6.04 13.34 10.17
C ASN A 240 -4.70 14.07 10.19
N PHE A 241 -4.76 15.39 10.33
CA PHE A 241 -3.66 16.25 10.73
C PHE A 241 -3.90 16.64 12.18
N ASN A 242 -3.15 16.05 13.10
CA ASN A 242 -3.36 16.24 14.52
C ASN A 242 -2.43 17.32 15.06
N LYS A 243 -2.98 18.49 15.41
CA LYS A 243 -2.16 19.63 15.86
C LYS A 243 -1.66 19.48 17.29
N ASP A 244 -2.43 18.87 18.17
CA ASP A 244 -2.05 18.74 19.58
C ASP A 244 -0.85 17.81 19.77
N ARG A 245 -0.68 16.86 18.85
CA ARG A 245 0.41 15.87 18.87
C ARG A 245 1.39 16.01 17.71
N GLU A 246 1.17 16.95 16.80
CA GLU A 246 2.05 17.22 15.66
C GLU A 246 2.31 15.97 14.77
N PHE A 247 1.25 15.27 14.33
CA PHE A 247 1.39 14.16 13.38
C PHE A 247 0.32 14.15 12.29
N SER A 248 0.61 13.52 11.16
CA SER A 248 -0.38 13.14 10.16
C SER A 248 -0.76 11.67 10.28
N MET A 249 -1.98 11.32 9.89
CA MET A 249 -2.49 9.97 9.82
C MET A 249 -3.06 9.70 8.43
N GLN A 250 -2.65 8.60 7.81
CA GLN A 250 -3.08 8.24 6.46
C GLN A 250 -3.11 6.73 6.27
N TYR A 251 -4.01 6.24 5.44
CA TYR A 251 -3.92 4.88 4.90
C TYR A 251 -3.16 4.90 3.58
N ILE A 252 -2.29 3.92 3.39
CA ILE A 252 -1.83 3.50 2.06
C ILE A 252 -2.67 2.27 1.70
N THR A 253 -3.59 2.44 0.76
CA THR A 253 -4.65 1.47 0.48
C THR A 253 -4.43 0.82 -0.87
N PHE A 254 -4.45 -0.51 -0.90
CA PHE A 254 -4.41 -1.33 -2.10
C PHE A 254 -5.70 -2.13 -2.25
N PHE A 255 -6.32 -2.06 -3.42
CA PHE A 255 -7.61 -2.70 -3.66
C PHE A 255 -7.68 -3.33 -5.05
N ASP A 256 -8.50 -4.35 -5.20
CA ASP A 256 -8.81 -4.91 -6.51
C ASP A 256 -9.72 -3.95 -7.29
N ILE A 257 -9.28 -3.50 -8.47
CA ILE A 257 -9.99 -2.47 -9.24
C ILE A 257 -11.38 -2.95 -9.68
N LYS A 258 -11.55 -4.25 -9.93
CA LYS A 258 -12.79 -4.82 -10.42
C LYS A 258 -13.81 -4.98 -9.29
N THR A 259 -13.40 -5.47 -8.13
CA THR A 259 -14.32 -5.78 -7.02
C THR A 259 -14.40 -4.68 -5.96
N ARG A 260 -13.42 -3.77 -5.92
CA ARG A 260 -13.19 -2.77 -4.86
C ARG A 260 -12.88 -3.32 -3.50
N GLU A 261 -12.65 -4.62 -3.40
CA GLU A 261 -12.16 -5.24 -2.18
C GLU A 261 -10.77 -4.71 -1.84
N ILE A 262 -10.60 -4.17 -0.63
CA ILE A 262 -9.28 -3.83 -0.11
C ILE A 262 -8.49 -5.12 0.11
N LEU A 263 -7.38 -5.26 -0.62
CA LEU A 263 -6.46 -6.39 -0.53
C LEU A 263 -5.53 -6.25 0.67
N TYR A 264 -5.06 -5.01 0.86
CA TYR A 264 -4.04 -4.67 1.83
C TYR A 264 -4.12 -3.17 2.11
N ALA A 265 -4.12 -2.77 3.38
CA ALA A 265 -4.03 -1.37 3.74
C ALA A 265 -3.12 -1.18 4.95
N VAL A 266 -2.37 -0.09 4.95
CA VAL A 266 -1.47 0.26 6.04
C VAL A 266 -1.85 1.63 6.55
N LEU A 267 -2.41 1.70 7.76
CA LEU A 267 -2.56 2.95 8.48
C LEU A 267 -1.17 3.35 8.99
N THR A 268 -0.68 4.53 8.64
CA THR A 268 0.54 5.08 9.20
C THR A 268 0.28 6.41 9.88
N THR A 269 1.08 6.70 10.89
CA THR A 269 1.23 8.05 11.44
C THR A 269 2.65 8.53 11.22
N GLY A 270 2.82 9.79 10.82
CA GLY A 270 4.13 10.40 10.61
C GLY A 270 4.24 11.75 11.30
N GLU A 271 5.41 12.05 11.85
CA GLU A 271 5.68 13.28 12.59
C GLU A 271 5.61 14.49 11.65
N ALA A 272 4.71 15.43 11.95
CA ALA A 272 4.54 16.65 11.17
C ALA A 272 5.64 17.66 11.50
N GLY A 273 6.02 18.47 10.52
CA GLY A 273 7.15 19.39 10.68
C GLY A 273 7.49 20.15 9.42
N GLY A 274 8.31 21.19 9.53
CA GLY A 274 8.65 22.05 8.39
C GLY A 274 7.84 23.34 8.35
N GLY A 275 8.06 24.13 7.30
CA GLY A 275 7.58 25.51 7.21
C GLY A 275 6.21 25.64 6.55
N GLY A 276 5.42 26.61 7.03
CA GLY A 276 4.10 26.91 6.48
C GLY A 276 3.05 25.83 6.78
N PHE A 277 1.77 26.13 6.52
CA PHE A 277 0.68 25.21 6.84
C PHE A 277 0.74 23.92 5.99
N VAL A 278 0.88 24.06 4.67
CA VAL A 278 0.91 22.93 3.73
C VAL A 278 2.16 22.08 3.92
N GLY A 279 3.34 22.71 3.92
CA GLY A 279 4.62 22.01 4.08
C GLY A 279 4.72 21.25 5.40
N HIS A 280 4.22 21.85 6.49
CA HIS A 280 4.20 21.22 7.80
C HIS A 280 3.49 19.85 7.81
N TRP A 281 2.29 19.80 7.23
CA TRP A 281 1.48 18.59 7.19
C TRP A 281 1.92 17.62 6.09
N ALA A 282 2.35 18.14 4.93
CA ALA A 282 2.90 17.33 3.85
C ALA A 282 4.15 16.56 4.32
N LYS A 283 4.96 17.14 5.22
CA LYS A 283 6.09 16.43 5.82
C LYS A 283 5.69 15.24 6.69
N GLY A 284 4.63 15.39 7.48
CA GLY A 284 4.09 14.27 8.26
C GLY A 284 3.61 13.14 7.34
N VAL A 285 2.93 13.50 6.24
CA VAL A 285 2.49 12.51 5.26
C VAL A 285 3.70 11.84 4.61
N GLU A 286 4.74 12.60 4.25
CA GLU A 286 6.00 12.04 3.75
C GLU A 286 6.62 11.06 4.75
N ASP A 287 6.74 11.41 6.03
CA ASP A 287 7.32 10.52 7.05
C ASP A 287 6.53 9.21 7.17
N GLY A 288 5.20 9.29 7.29
CA GLY A 288 4.37 8.09 7.42
C GLY A 288 4.30 7.25 6.14
N VAL A 289 4.35 7.86 4.95
CA VAL A 289 4.27 7.11 3.68
C VAL A 289 5.64 6.60 3.24
N ARG A 290 6.67 7.43 3.25
CA ARG A 290 8.02 7.05 2.82
C ARG A 290 8.77 6.31 3.93
N ALA A 291 9.02 6.99 5.06
CA ALA A 291 9.91 6.46 6.09
C ALA A 291 9.30 5.27 6.85
N ILE A 292 7.97 5.17 6.91
CA ILE A 292 7.30 4.04 7.55
C ILE A 292 6.76 3.05 6.53
N PHE A 293 5.79 3.43 5.69
CA PHE A 293 5.18 2.46 4.78
C PHE A 293 6.20 1.90 3.76
N VAL A 294 6.94 2.73 3.04
CA VAL A 294 7.88 2.21 2.02
C VAL A 294 9.05 1.47 2.67
N ASP A 295 9.73 2.08 3.64
CA ASP A 295 10.99 1.57 4.17
C ASP A 295 10.82 0.46 5.21
N GLU A 296 9.85 0.58 6.12
CA GLU A 296 9.66 -0.36 7.23
C GLU A 296 8.60 -1.43 6.94
N VAL A 297 7.67 -1.18 6.01
CA VAL A 297 6.58 -2.13 5.70
C VAL A 297 6.80 -2.80 4.34
N PHE A 298 6.82 -2.03 3.25
CA PHE A 298 6.79 -2.55 1.89
C PHE A 298 8.10 -3.26 1.52
N LYS A 299 9.26 -2.59 1.69
CA LYS A 299 10.57 -3.18 1.37
C LYS A 299 10.90 -4.42 2.20
N ARG A 300 10.36 -4.48 3.42
CA ARG A 300 10.52 -5.60 4.36
C ARG A 300 9.43 -6.67 4.24
N LYS A 301 8.47 -6.50 3.31
CA LYS A 301 7.35 -7.43 3.06
C LYS A 301 6.55 -7.76 4.34
N VAL A 302 6.34 -6.78 5.20
CA VAL A 302 5.57 -6.95 6.44
C VAL A 302 4.10 -7.14 6.07
N SER A 303 3.57 -8.36 6.22
CA SER A 303 2.22 -8.71 5.73
C SER A 303 1.11 -8.56 6.80
N ASN A 304 1.47 -8.45 8.07
CA ASN A 304 0.52 -8.29 9.18
C ASN A 304 1.14 -7.51 10.35
N SER A 305 0.29 -6.97 11.22
CA SER A 305 0.71 -6.12 12.34
C SER A 305 1.62 -6.82 13.36
N GLY A 306 1.60 -8.16 13.44
CA GLY A 306 2.47 -8.94 14.31
C GLY A 306 3.94 -8.96 13.86
N MET A 307 4.19 -8.71 12.57
CA MET A 307 5.56 -8.63 12.01
C MET A 307 6.22 -7.25 12.22
N LEU A 308 5.43 -6.22 12.56
CA LEU A 308 5.99 -4.88 12.82
C LEU A 308 6.85 -4.89 14.10
N PRO A 309 7.96 -4.14 14.15
CA PRO A 309 8.66 -3.87 15.40
C PRO A 309 7.71 -3.26 16.43
N SER A 310 7.78 -3.69 17.69
CA SER A 310 6.85 -3.23 18.75
C SER A 310 6.79 -1.71 18.89
N LYS A 311 7.90 -1.00 18.66
CA LYS A 311 7.97 0.47 18.69
C LYS A 311 7.14 1.16 17.61
N LEU A 312 6.90 0.49 16.48
CA LEU A 312 6.11 1.02 15.37
C LEU A 312 4.65 0.58 15.40
N ARG A 313 4.25 -0.35 16.29
CA ARG A 313 2.85 -0.80 16.33
C ARG A 313 1.96 0.29 16.91
N LEU A 314 0.96 0.68 16.11
CA LEU A 314 -0.18 1.45 16.56
C LEU A 314 -1.18 0.55 17.28
N TYR A 315 -1.98 1.14 18.16
CA TYR A 315 -3.00 0.44 18.95
C TYR A 315 -4.33 0.42 18.20
#